data_AF-A0A7G2MI76-F1
#
_entry.id   AF-A0A7G2MI76-F1
#
_cell.length_a   1.000
_cell.length_b   1.000
_cell.length_c   1.000
_cell.angle_alpha   90.00
_cell.angle_beta   90.00
_cell.angle_gamma   90.00
#
_symmetry.space_group_name_H-M   'P 1'
#
loop_
_entity.id
_entity.type
_entity.pdbx_description
1 polymer ?
#
loop_
_entity_poly.entity_id
_entity_poly.type
_entity_poly.pdbx_seq_one_letter_code
_entity_poly.pdbx_strand_id
1 'polypeptide(L)'
;MCYSGKLAMKREALVEASKVARSLKSLEEIDGTINYVLLNYIYETGDANEFKTFAEWKVDGYGVRKGEKAFIAWGKPRERVTKGGKELKYFPVIHLFSDKQVYRIKLGNMMESSITRGDRVGEFKVSYVRDKDIKYKHINSPGQMAEVFTSVWDQNEIEYRESVYVLALNNNCDVLGYSKLFEGGITSTVVDERMIFQFLLGMNATAFVIAHNHPSGKLHPSNEDIKLTRNIKKCADIMRMAFVDHLIITGDKECYYSFSDNGQM
;
A
#
# COMPACT_ATOMS: atom_id res chain seq x y z
N MET A 1 -41.45 -1.81 20.06
CA MET A 1 -40.41 -2.08 21.09
C MET A 1 -39.07 -2.23 20.37
N CYS A 2 -38.25 -1.18 20.36
CA CYS A 2 -36.89 -1.25 19.79
C CYS A 2 -35.97 -1.96 20.78
N TYR A 3 -35.22 -2.96 20.31
CA TYR A 3 -34.19 -3.62 21.11
C TYR A 3 -32.92 -2.79 21.02
N SER A 4 -32.63 -2.00 22.06
CA SER A 4 -31.36 -1.27 22.16
C SER A 4 -30.18 -2.25 22.09
N GLY A 5 -29.21 -1.96 21.22
CA GLY A 5 -28.03 -2.79 20.91
C GLY A 5 -27.02 -2.96 22.06
N LYS A 6 -27.46 -3.11 23.31
CA LYS A 6 -26.56 -3.18 24.48
C LYS A 6 -26.19 -4.59 24.95
N LEU A 7 -26.81 -5.68 24.48
CA LEU A 7 -26.36 -7.06 24.75
C LEU A 7 -26.15 -7.84 23.45
N ALA A 8 -25.11 -8.69 23.39
CA ALA A 8 -25.03 -9.72 22.35
C ALA A 8 -26.31 -10.55 22.40
N MET A 9 -27.17 -10.44 21.38
CA MET A 9 -28.49 -11.06 21.44
C MET A 9 -28.35 -12.59 21.48
N LYS A 10 -28.98 -13.20 22.48
CA LYS A 10 -29.04 -14.66 22.66
C LYS A 10 -30.16 -15.25 21.80
N ARG A 11 -30.14 -16.56 21.57
CA ARG A 11 -31.16 -17.30 20.78
C ARG A 11 -32.59 -17.00 21.24
N GLU A 12 -32.82 -16.87 22.55
CA GLU A 12 -34.12 -16.53 23.13
C GLU A 12 -34.64 -15.18 22.62
N ALA A 13 -33.77 -14.16 22.59
CA ALA A 13 -34.11 -12.83 22.07
C ALA A 13 -34.47 -12.87 20.57
N LEU A 14 -33.78 -13.71 19.77
CA LEU A 14 -34.15 -13.91 18.36
C LEU A 14 -35.53 -14.54 18.20
N VAL A 15 -35.88 -15.50 19.06
CA VAL A 15 -37.19 -16.15 19.03
C VAL A 15 -38.29 -15.12 19.33
N GLU A 16 -38.10 -14.27 20.33
CA GLU A 16 -39.03 -13.18 20.64
C GLU A 16 -39.14 -12.18 19.49
N ALA A 17 -38.01 -11.66 19.01
CA ALA A 17 -37.97 -10.75 17.87
C ALA A 17 -38.65 -11.35 16.62
N SER A 18 -38.51 -12.67 16.40
CA SER A 18 -39.14 -13.37 15.28
C SER A 18 -40.66 -13.55 15.44
N LYS A 19 -41.18 -13.53 16.67
CA LYS A 19 -42.64 -13.50 16.90
C LYS A 19 -43.18 -12.12 16.53
N VAL A 20 -42.50 -11.07 16.98
CA VAL A 20 -42.83 -9.68 16.65
C VAL A 20 -42.76 -9.44 15.14
N ALA A 21 -41.70 -9.92 14.47
CA ALA A 21 -41.54 -9.85 13.01
C ALA A 21 -42.69 -10.51 12.24
N ARG A 22 -43.17 -11.66 12.72
CA ARG A 22 -44.31 -12.37 12.10
C ARG A 22 -45.61 -11.57 12.24
N SER A 23 -45.86 -11.00 13.41
CA SER A 23 -47.02 -10.15 13.63
C SER A 23 -46.99 -8.89 12.76
N LEU A 24 -45.85 -8.19 12.72
CA LEU A 24 -45.65 -7.00 11.86
C LEU A 24 -45.86 -7.33 10.39
N LYS A 25 -45.22 -8.39 9.90
CA LYS A 25 -45.38 -8.84 8.51
C LYS A 25 -46.85 -9.10 8.14
N SER A 26 -47.62 -9.66 9.08
CA SER A 26 -49.05 -9.95 8.88
C SER A 26 -49.94 -8.71 8.95
N LEU A 27 -49.55 -7.68 9.70
CA LEU A 27 -50.35 -6.47 9.91
C LEU A 27 -50.09 -5.41 8.84
N GLU A 28 -48.83 -5.28 8.40
CA GLU A 28 -48.37 -4.24 7.47
C GLU A 28 -48.18 -4.75 6.03
N GLU A 29 -48.61 -5.99 5.74
CA GLU A 29 -48.48 -6.65 4.42
C GLU A 29 -47.06 -6.57 3.81
N ILE A 30 -46.03 -6.58 4.65
CA ILE A 30 -44.64 -6.46 4.19
C ILE A 30 -44.25 -7.73 3.43
N ASP A 31 -43.87 -7.57 2.16
CA ASP A 31 -43.26 -8.64 1.38
C ASP A 31 -41.80 -8.87 1.81
N GLY A 32 -41.39 -10.14 1.89
CA GLY A 32 -40.03 -10.53 2.31
C GLY A 32 -39.96 -11.60 3.41
N THR A 33 -38.73 -12.01 3.75
CA THR A 33 -38.49 -13.06 4.77
C THR A 33 -38.58 -12.50 6.19
N ILE A 34 -38.69 -13.38 7.20
CA ILE A 34 -38.61 -12.94 8.61
C ILE A 34 -37.28 -12.23 8.89
N ASN A 35 -36.19 -12.64 8.25
CA ASN A 35 -34.90 -11.95 8.36
C ASN A 35 -34.95 -10.54 7.76
N TYR A 36 -35.69 -10.34 6.66
CA TYR A 36 -35.88 -9.01 6.06
C TYR A 36 -36.59 -8.06 7.04
N VAL A 37 -37.66 -8.52 7.70
CA VAL A 37 -38.38 -7.72 8.70
C VAL A 37 -37.52 -7.44 9.93
N LEU A 38 -36.74 -8.44 10.38
CA LEU A 38 -35.80 -8.27 11.49
C LEU A 38 -34.77 -7.17 11.22
N LEU A 39 -34.13 -7.17 10.05
CA LEU A 39 -33.06 -6.24 9.71
C LEU A 39 -33.56 -4.82 9.39
N ASN A 40 -34.72 -4.68 8.74
CA ASN A 40 -35.19 -3.38 8.26
C ASN A 40 -36.15 -2.67 9.23
N TYR A 41 -36.85 -3.41 10.09
CA TYR A 41 -37.95 -2.84 10.91
C TYR A 41 -37.79 -3.07 12.41
N ILE A 42 -37.01 -4.06 12.83
CA ILE A 42 -36.86 -4.40 14.27
C ILE A 42 -35.52 -3.93 14.82
N TYR A 43 -34.45 -4.12 14.05
CA TYR A 43 -33.12 -3.68 14.44
C TYR A 43 -32.88 -2.23 14.05
N GLU A 44 -32.20 -1.48 14.92
CA GLU A 44 -31.68 -0.16 14.60
C GLU A 44 -30.44 -0.32 13.71
N THR A 45 -30.67 -0.44 12.40
CA THR A 45 -29.61 -0.67 11.41
C THR A 45 -29.14 0.61 10.72
N GLY A 46 -29.87 1.72 10.88
CA GLY A 46 -29.64 2.97 10.15
C GLY A 46 -29.91 2.80 8.64
N ASP A 47 -29.30 3.62 7.80
CA ASP A 47 -29.38 3.52 6.33
C ASP A 47 -28.42 2.43 5.77
N ALA A 48 -28.34 1.29 6.46
CA ALA A 48 -27.53 0.16 6.06
C ALA A 48 -28.20 -0.59 4.90
N ASN A 49 -27.41 -0.93 3.88
CA ASN A 49 -27.92 -1.56 2.66
C ASN A 49 -27.47 -3.01 2.50
N GLU A 50 -26.41 -3.42 3.21
CA GLU A 50 -25.83 -4.75 3.04
C GLU A 50 -25.51 -5.38 4.39
N PHE A 51 -25.85 -6.66 4.56
CA PHE A 51 -25.64 -7.43 5.78
C PHE A 51 -24.97 -8.75 5.44
N LYS A 52 -23.77 -8.98 5.98
CA LYS A 52 -22.98 -10.19 5.75
C LYS A 52 -22.39 -10.72 7.06
N THR A 53 -22.06 -12.00 7.09
CA THR A 53 -21.31 -12.58 8.20
C THR A 53 -19.89 -12.02 8.25
N PHE A 54 -19.22 -12.11 9.40
CA PHE A 54 -17.81 -11.71 9.53
C PHE A 54 -16.91 -12.41 8.49
N ALA A 55 -17.18 -13.68 8.20
CA ALA A 55 -16.41 -14.46 7.24
C ALA A 55 -16.60 -13.94 5.80
N GLU A 56 -17.84 -13.62 5.42
CA GLU A 56 -18.15 -13.05 4.10
C GLU A 56 -17.53 -11.65 3.95
N TRP A 57 -17.67 -10.78 4.94
CA TRP A 57 -17.00 -9.46 4.92
C TRP A 57 -15.49 -9.57 4.77
N LYS A 58 -14.88 -10.55 5.45
CA LYS A 58 -13.45 -10.83 5.35
C LYS A 58 -13.05 -11.29 3.95
N VAL A 59 -13.87 -12.13 3.30
CA VAL A 59 -13.67 -12.53 1.90
C VAL A 59 -13.74 -11.32 0.98
N ASP A 60 -14.64 -10.38 1.25
CA ASP A 60 -14.80 -9.15 0.48
C ASP A 60 -13.70 -8.10 0.79
N GLY A 61 -12.74 -8.41 1.66
CA GLY A 61 -11.64 -7.51 2.01
C GLY A 61 -12.00 -6.45 3.04
N TYR A 62 -12.98 -6.72 3.89
CA TYR A 62 -13.43 -5.84 4.97
C TYR A 62 -13.23 -6.47 6.35
N GLY A 63 -12.97 -5.60 7.33
CA GLY A 63 -12.86 -5.93 8.74
C GLY A 63 -14.00 -5.25 9.49
N VAL A 64 -14.52 -5.91 10.52
CA VAL A 64 -15.51 -5.28 11.41
C VAL A 64 -14.80 -4.38 12.42
N ARG A 65 -15.31 -3.17 12.63
CA ARG A 65 -14.75 -2.20 13.59
C ARG A 65 -14.81 -2.77 15.00
N LYS A 66 -13.75 -2.55 15.78
CA LYS A 66 -13.65 -3.09 17.14
C LYS A 66 -14.76 -2.51 18.02
N GLY A 67 -15.50 -3.39 18.70
CA GLY A 67 -16.60 -3.01 19.61
C GLY A 67 -18.00 -3.07 18.97
N GLU A 68 -18.08 -3.23 17.65
CA GLU A 68 -19.35 -3.43 16.94
C GLU A 68 -20.01 -4.76 17.32
N LYS A 69 -21.34 -4.74 17.41
CA LYS A 69 -22.14 -5.93 17.74
C LYS A 69 -22.88 -6.43 16.52
N ALA A 70 -22.91 -7.74 16.37
CA ALA A 70 -23.63 -8.38 15.29
C ALA A 70 -25.14 -8.32 15.49
N PHE A 71 -25.86 -8.14 14.40
CA PHE A 71 -27.27 -8.51 14.27
C PHE A 71 -27.39 -10.02 14.20
N ILE A 72 -28.44 -10.59 14.77
CA ILE A 72 -28.67 -12.04 14.71
C ILE A 72 -29.84 -12.37 13.78
N ALA A 73 -29.70 -13.45 13.02
CA ALA A 73 -30.72 -13.89 12.09
C ALA A 73 -30.78 -15.42 12.03
N TRP A 74 -31.82 -15.95 11.40
CA TRP A 74 -31.91 -17.39 11.12
C TRP A 74 -31.11 -17.73 9.86
N GLY A 75 -30.14 -18.63 9.99
CA GLY A 75 -29.40 -19.17 8.86
C GLY A 75 -30.16 -20.27 8.11
N LYS A 76 -29.57 -20.81 7.04
CA LYS A 76 -30.18 -21.89 6.26
C LYS A 76 -30.47 -23.13 7.11
N PRO A 77 -31.59 -23.85 6.87
CA PRO A 77 -31.95 -25.03 7.64
C PRO A 77 -30.85 -26.09 7.56
N ARG A 78 -30.59 -26.74 8.69
CA ARG A 78 -29.60 -27.82 8.83
C ARG A 78 -30.23 -29.04 9.47
N GLU A 79 -29.67 -30.19 9.13
CA GLU A 79 -30.03 -31.50 9.69
C GLU A 79 -28.88 -32.03 10.55
N ARG A 80 -29.23 -32.64 11.69
CA ARG A 80 -28.25 -33.31 12.56
C ARG A 80 -28.87 -34.58 13.14
N VAL A 81 -28.12 -35.67 13.07
CA VAL A 81 -28.43 -36.91 13.79
C VAL A 81 -27.84 -36.82 15.19
N THR A 82 -28.65 -37.03 16.22
CA THR A 82 -28.21 -37.07 17.62
C THR A 82 -27.48 -38.37 17.92
N LYS A 83 -26.73 -38.43 19.03
CA LYS A 83 -26.08 -39.69 19.47
C LYS A 83 -27.07 -40.86 19.68
N GLY A 84 -28.36 -40.57 19.85
CA GLY A 84 -29.44 -41.55 19.94
C GLY A 84 -30.19 -41.81 18.63
N GLY A 85 -29.62 -41.46 17.47
CA GLY A 85 -30.19 -41.77 16.14
C GLY A 85 -31.34 -40.87 15.70
N LYS A 86 -31.79 -39.91 16.53
CA LYS A 86 -32.88 -38.99 16.16
C LYS A 86 -32.38 -37.88 15.23
N GLU A 87 -33.04 -37.72 14.08
CA GLU A 87 -32.84 -36.59 13.16
C GLU A 87 -33.51 -35.32 13.68
N LEU A 88 -32.77 -34.22 13.66
CA LEU A 88 -33.24 -32.89 14.04
C LEU A 88 -33.01 -31.90 12.89
N LYS A 89 -34.09 -31.29 12.41
CA LYS A 89 -34.05 -30.12 11.52
C LYS A 89 -34.08 -28.85 12.37
N TYR A 90 -33.13 -27.95 12.15
CA TYR A 90 -33.07 -26.68 12.88
C TYR A 90 -32.50 -25.55 12.03
N PHE A 91 -32.88 -24.33 12.37
CA PHE A 91 -32.28 -23.12 11.81
C PHE A 91 -31.17 -22.65 12.76
N PRO A 92 -29.90 -22.59 12.32
CA PRO A 92 -28.82 -22.05 13.13
C PRO A 92 -28.99 -20.54 13.30
N VAL A 93 -28.46 -20.00 14.40
CA VAL A 93 -28.32 -18.55 14.56
C VAL A 93 -27.07 -18.11 13.81
N ILE A 94 -27.22 -17.13 12.93
CA ILE A 94 -26.10 -16.47 12.25
C ILE A 94 -25.92 -15.06 12.76
N HIS A 95 -24.68 -14.57 12.70
CA HIS A 95 -24.28 -13.24 13.14
C HIS A 95 -23.90 -12.42 11.91
N LEU A 96 -24.61 -11.34 11.68
CA LEU A 96 -24.47 -10.45 10.55
C LEU A 96 -23.97 -9.08 11.02
N PHE A 97 -23.18 -8.43 10.18
CA PHE A 97 -22.72 -7.04 10.34
C PHE A 97 -23.13 -6.25 9.12
N SER A 98 -23.47 -4.97 9.30
CA SER A 98 -23.83 -4.10 8.18
C SER A 98 -22.61 -3.45 7.51
N ASP A 99 -22.81 -2.88 6.31
CA ASP A 99 -21.83 -2.06 5.59
C ASP A 99 -21.34 -0.86 6.40
N LYS A 100 -22.11 -0.41 7.40
CA LYS A 100 -21.72 0.70 8.30
C LYS A 100 -20.77 0.26 9.42
N GLN A 101 -20.76 -1.02 9.76
CA GLN A 101 -19.95 -1.57 10.87
C GLN A 101 -18.54 -2.01 10.43
N VAL A 102 -18.26 -1.93 9.13
CA VAL A 102 -17.02 -2.42 8.55
C VAL A 102 -16.08 -1.29 8.13
N TYR A 103 -14.81 -1.64 7.97
CA TYR A 103 -13.78 -0.83 7.33
C TYR A 103 -13.05 -1.68 6.30
N ARG A 104 -12.61 -1.06 5.21
CA ARG A 104 -11.83 -1.77 4.19
C ARG A 104 -10.47 -2.15 4.78
N ILE A 105 -10.14 -3.43 4.76
CA ILE A 105 -8.81 -3.90 5.15
C ILE A 105 -7.86 -3.46 4.06
N LYS A 106 -6.90 -2.60 4.40
CA LYS A 106 -5.74 -2.37 3.53
C LYS A 106 -5.07 -3.73 3.37
N LEU A 107 -4.84 -4.15 2.13
CA LEU A 107 -4.29 -5.44 1.64
C LEU A 107 -2.87 -5.73 2.17
N GLY A 108 -2.73 -5.71 3.49
CA GLY A 108 -1.48 -5.96 4.20
C GLY A 108 -1.52 -7.21 5.04
N ASN A 109 -2.69 -7.70 5.48
CA ASN A 109 -2.76 -8.84 6.40
C ASN A 109 -4.16 -9.49 6.44
N MET A 110 -4.40 -10.58 5.69
CA MET A 110 -5.27 -11.67 6.15
C MET A 110 -5.03 -12.98 5.39
N MET A 111 -4.76 -14.03 6.17
CA MET A 111 -4.52 -15.42 5.77
C MET A 111 -5.60 -16.02 4.86
N GLU A 112 -5.15 -16.54 3.72
CA GLU A 112 -5.83 -17.50 2.86
C GLU A 112 -5.99 -18.84 3.58
N SER A 113 -7.24 -19.27 3.81
CA SER A 113 -7.55 -20.69 4.02
C SER A 113 -7.71 -21.37 2.66
N SER A 114 -7.08 -22.53 2.52
CA SER A 114 -7.20 -23.52 1.42
C SER A 114 -6.59 -23.18 0.06
N ILE A 115 -5.30 -22.83 0.02
CA ILE A 115 -4.45 -23.06 -1.17
C ILE A 115 -3.25 -23.92 -0.73
N THR A 116 -3.08 -25.07 -1.38
CA THR A 116 -1.94 -25.98 -1.26
C THR A 116 -0.64 -25.19 -1.20
N ARG A 117 0.18 -25.46 -0.18
CA ARG A 117 1.37 -24.66 0.19
C ARG A 117 2.51 -24.69 -0.85
N GLY A 118 2.31 -25.36 -2.01
CA GLY A 118 3.31 -25.59 -3.05
C GLY A 118 3.12 -24.80 -4.36
N ASP A 119 1.97 -24.16 -4.58
CA ASP A 119 1.62 -23.59 -5.90
C ASP A 119 1.57 -22.04 -5.94
N ARG A 120 2.01 -21.36 -4.87
CA ARG A 120 1.97 -19.89 -4.80
C ARG A 120 3.31 -19.28 -5.22
N VAL A 121 3.25 -18.45 -6.26
CA VAL A 121 4.31 -17.49 -6.62
C VAL A 121 4.02 -16.15 -5.93
N GLY A 122 5.05 -15.38 -5.60
CA GLY A 122 4.85 -14.05 -5.02
C GLY A 122 4.25 -13.06 -6.03
N GLU A 123 3.22 -12.30 -5.64
CA GLU A 123 2.73 -11.14 -6.40
C GLU A 123 3.64 -9.93 -6.11
N PHE A 124 4.26 -9.36 -7.14
CA PHE A 124 4.93 -8.05 -7.05
C PHE A 124 3.96 -6.96 -7.51
N LYS A 125 3.50 -6.12 -6.58
CA LYS A 125 2.54 -5.03 -6.84
C LYS A 125 3.22 -3.68 -6.60
N VAL A 126 3.25 -2.85 -7.63
CA VAL A 126 3.80 -1.48 -7.60
C VAL A 126 2.66 -0.48 -7.56
N SER A 127 2.71 0.48 -6.64
CA SER A 127 1.80 1.62 -6.59
C SER A 127 2.60 2.92 -6.67
N TYR A 128 2.25 3.79 -7.61
CA TYR A 128 2.89 5.11 -7.78
C TYR A 128 1.90 6.21 -7.43
N VAL A 129 2.33 7.18 -6.62
CA VAL A 129 1.58 8.40 -6.31
C VAL A 129 2.46 9.57 -6.73
N ARG A 130 2.01 10.35 -7.72
CA ARG A 130 2.71 11.56 -8.14
C ARG A 130 2.42 12.68 -7.17
N ASP A 131 3.47 13.24 -6.58
CA ASP A 131 3.38 14.55 -5.93
C ASP A 131 3.24 15.64 -6.99
N LYS A 132 2.21 16.48 -6.88
CA LYS A 132 1.94 17.55 -7.87
C LYS A 132 2.64 18.85 -7.51
N ASP A 133 3.08 19.01 -6.26
CA ASP A 133 3.60 20.26 -5.72
C ASP A 133 5.12 20.19 -5.52
N ILE A 134 5.83 19.61 -6.49
CA ILE A 134 7.30 19.51 -6.48
C ILE A 134 7.89 20.87 -6.90
N LYS A 135 8.70 21.48 -6.02
CA LYS A 135 9.38 22.76 -6.25
C LYS A 135 10.21 22.78 -7.54
N TYR A 136 10.98 21.72 -7.78
CA TYR A 136 11.83 21.56 -8.95
C TYR A 136 11.11 20.70 -9.99
N LYS A 137 10.24 21.33 -10.78
CA LYS A 137 9.43 20.60 -11.76
C LYS A 137 10.23 20.20 -12.99
N HIS A 138 11.05 21.10 -13.51
CA HIS A 138 11.84 20.93 -14.73
C HIS A 138 13.29 21.31 -14.44
N ILE A 139 14.24 20.44 -14.79
CA ILE A 139 15.68 20.68 -14.59
C ILE A 139 16.44 20.47 -15.90
N ASN A 140 17.28 21.42 -16.29
CA ASN A 140 17.96 21.38 -17.59
C ASN A 140 19.43 21.81 -17.53
N SER A 141 19.98 22.05 -16.33
CA SER A 141 21.40 22.34 -16.13
C SER A 141 21.97 21.54 -14.97
N PRO A 142 23.28 21.22 -14.99
CA PRO A 142 23.96 20.59 -13.86
C PRO A 142 23.82 21.37 -12.55
N GLY A 143 23.80 22.71 -12.61
CA GLY A 143 23.56 23.56 -11.44
C GLY A 143 22.18 23.33 -10.80
N GLN A 144 21.11 23.26 -11.61
CA GLN A 144 19.77 22.94 -11.10
C GLN A 144 19.70 21.52 -10.54
N MET A 145 20.37 20.56 -11.19
CA MET A 145 20.45 19.18 -10.69
C MET A 145 21.16 19.14 -9.33
N ALA A 146 22.28 19.85 -9.19
CA ALA A 146 23.01 19.98 -7.93
C ALA A 146 22.13 20.61 -6.84
N GLU A 147 21.41 21.71 -7.14
CA GLU A 147 20.46 22.33 -6.19
C GLU A 147 19.39 21.35 -5.70
N VAL A 148 18.82 20.54 -6.60
CA VAL A 148 17.85 19.50 -6.23
C VAL A 148 18.48 18.51 -5.25
N PHE A 149 19.64 17.96 -5.58
CA PHE A 149 20.32 17.01 -4.71
C PHE A 149 20.69 17.62 -3.36
N THR A 150 21.27 18.82 -3.32
CA THR A 150 21.57 19.53 -2.07
C THR A 150 20.31 19.77 -1.23
N SER A 151 19.16 20.02 -1.86
CA SER A 151 17.89 20.23 -1.14
C SER A 151 17.33 18.96 -0.47
N VAL A 152 17.67 17.78 -0.98
CA VAL A 152 17.20 16.49 -0.45
C VAL A 152 18.24 15.75 0.37
N TRP A 153 19.50 16.19 0.33
CA TRP A 153 20.59 15.61 1.12
C TRP A 153 20.50 16.03 2.58
N ASP A 154 20.68 15.07 3.49
CA ASP A 154 20.84 15.39 4.90
C ASP A 154 22.16 16.15 5.13
N GLN A 155 22.04 17.41 5.52
CA GLN A 155 23.16 18.32 5.76
C GLN A 155 24.03 17.86 6.94
N ASN A 156 23.48 17.05 7.86
CA ASN A 156 24.25 16.50 8.98
C ASN A 156 25.07 15.27 8.58
N GLU A 157 24.75 14.63 7.45
CA GLU A 157 25.40 13.40 7.00
C GLU A 157 26.36 13.61 5.82
N ILE A 158 26.21 14.69 5.05
CA ILE A 158 26.95 14.93 3.80
C ILE A 158 28.48 15.01 3.98
N GLU A 159 28.97 15.40 5.15
CA GLU A 159 30.40 15.42 5.48
C GLU A 159 30.82 14.21 6.32
N TYR A 160 29.86 13.36 6.70
CA TYR A 160 30.10 12.23 7.59
C TYR A 160 30.25 10.90 6.85
N ARG A 161 29.41 10.65 5.84
CA ARG A 161 29.41 9.41 5.06
C ARG A 161 29.17 9.66 3.59
N GLU A 162 29.81 8.86 2.76
CA GLU A 162 29.49 8.81 1.34
C GLU A 162 28.11 8.18 1.15
N SER A 163 27.32 8.71 0.22
CA SER A 163 25.99 8.28 -0.12
C SER A 163 25.76 8.52 -1.61
N VAL A 164 24.90 7.72 -2.21
CA VAL A 164 24.56 7.84 -3.63
C VAL A 164 23.07 8.02 -3.78
N TYR A 165 22.71 9.08 -4.47
CA TYR A 165 21.34 9.45 -4.79
C TYR A 165 21.11 9.32 -6.28
N VAL A 166 19.89 8.95 -6.64
CA VAL A 166 19.42 8.94 -8.02
C VAL A 166 18.20 9.86 -8.13
N LEU A 167 18.11 10.58 -9.23
CA LEU A 167 16.98 11.42 -9.59
C LEU A 167 16.36 10.89 -10.89
N ALA A 168 15.09 10.50 -10.82
CA ALA A 168 14.31 9.99 -11.95
C ALA A 168 13.65 11.15 -12.71
N LEU A 169 13.80 11.16 -14.04
CA LEU A 169 13.28 12.19 -14.94
C LEU A 169 12.41 11.58 -16.06
N ASN A 170 11.49 12.39 -16.59
CA ASN A 170 10.78 12.08 -17.83
C ASN A 170 11.51 12.65 -19.07
N ASN A 171 10.92 12.47 -20.26
CA ASN A 171 11.49 12.95 -21.53
C ASN A 171 11.59 14.48 -21.65
N ASN A 172 10.82 15.21 -20.85
CA ASN A 172 10.87 16.66 -20.77
C ASN A 172 11.82 17.11 -19.65
N CYS A 173 12.67 16.25 -19.11
CA CYS A 173 13.51 16.52 -17.95
C CYS A 173 12.72 17.01 -16.72
N ASP A 174 11.46 16.60 -16.58
CA ASP A 174 10.70 16.86 -15.37
C ASP A 174 11.02 15.82 -14.30
N VAL A 175 11.13 16.28 -13.04
CA VAL A 175 11.42 15.41 -11.90
C VAL A 175 10.23 14.51 -11.58
N LEU A 176 10.48 13.20 -11.59
CA LEU A 176 9.51 12.18 -11.19
C LEU A 176 9.65 11.82 -9.70
N GLY A 177 10.86 11.89 -9.17
CA GLY A 177 11.21 11.62 -7.78
C GLY A 177 12.69 11.24 -7.61
N TYR A 178 13.13 11.02 -6.38
CA TYR A 178 14.51 10.65 -6.06
C TYR A 178 14.56 9.48 -5.08
N SER A 179 15.73 8.85 -4.95
CA SER A 179 16.01 7.88 -3.88
C SER A 179 17.47 7.96 -3.44
N LYS A 180 17.71 7.87 -2.13
CA LYS A 180 19.03 7.49 -1.58
C LYS A 180 19.15 5.99 -1.80
N LEU A 181 20.03 5.56 -2.71
CA LEU A 181 20.20 4.14 -3.05
C LEU A 181 21.25 3.46 -2.20
N PHE A 182 22.28 4.22 -1.83
CA PHE A 182 23.38 3.72 -1.05
C PHE A 182 23.79 4.72 0.01
N GLU A 183 24.22 4.19 1.14
CA GLU A 183 24.92 4.89 2.20
C GLU A 183 26.13 4.02 2.54
N GLY A 184 27.31 4.58 2.32
CA GLY A 184 28.59 3.90 2.49
C GLY A 184 29.02 3.72 3.94
N GLY A 185 29.99 2.82 4.12
CA GLY A 185 30.89 2.81 5.27
C GLY A 185 32.21 3.53 4.96
N ILE A 186 33.17 3.51 5.89
CA ILE A 186 34.38 4.35 5.88
C ILE A 186 35.29 4.16 4.63
N THR A 187 35.25 3.02 3.93
CA THR A 187 36.30 2.61 2.98
C THR A 187 35.90 2.42 1.51
N SER A 188 34.62 2.48 1.15
CA SER A 188 34.08 2.63 -0.23
C SER A 188 32.63 2.15 -0.29
N THR A 189 31.85 2.73 -1.21
CA THR A 189 30.47 2.34 -1.47
C THR A 189 30.39 1.48 -2.73
N VAL A 190 29.97 0.22 -2.59
CA VAL A 190 29.66 -0.64 -3.76
C VAL A 190 28.23 -0.35 -4.20
N VAL A 191 28.09 0.40 -5.29
CA VAL A 191 26.80 0.70 -5.93
C VAL A 191 26.43 -0.45 -6.87
N ASP A 192 25.35 -1.16 -6.58
CA ASP A 192 24.77 -2.15 -7.49
C ASP A 192 23.90 -1.44 -8.53
N GLU A 193 24.31 -1.50 -9.81
CA GLU A 193 23.59 -0.85 -10.90
C GLU A 193 22.15 -1.35 -11.02
N ARG A 194 21.86 -2.61 -10.63
CA ARG A 194 20.50 -3.17 -10.69
C ARG A 194 19.55 -2.43 -9.76
N MET A 195 20.01 -1.94 -8.61
CA MET A 195 19.20 -1.15 -7.68
C MET A 195 18.82 0.20 -8.27
N ILE A 196 19.76 0.84 -9.00
CA ILE A 196 19.51 2.07 -9.75
C ILE A 196 18.39 1.82 -10.75
N PHE A 197 18.55 0.83 -11.63
CA PHE A 197 17.58 0.59 -12.70
C PHE A 197 16.25 0.06 -12.16
N GLN A 198 16.22 -0.70 -11.06
CA GLN A 198 14.97 -1.11 -10.41
C GLN A 198 14.15 0.11 -9.99
N PHE A 199 14.78 1.10 -9.34
CA PHE A 199 14.12 2.35 -8.97
C PHE A 199 13.63 3.12 -10.19
N LEU A 200 14.51 3.32 -11.19
CA LEU A 200 14.19 4.08 -12.39
C LEU A 200 13.02 3.48 -13.18
N LEU A 201 13.03 2.16 -13.37
CA LEU A 201 11.93 1.43 -14.01
C LEU A 201 10.64 1.54 -13.19
N GLY A 202 10.72 1.42 -11.86
CA GLY A 202 9.57 1.58 -10.98
C GLY A 202 8.93 2.97 -11.06
N MET A 203 9.72 3.99 -11.36
CA MET A 203 9.27 5.38 -11.55
C MET A 203 8.81 5.69 -12.98
N ASN A 204 8.87 4.71 -13.91
CA ASN A 204 8.70 4.93 -15.35
C ASN A 204 9.57 6.08 -15.89
N ALA A 205 10.82 6.16 -15.39
CA ALA A 205 11.76 7.17 -15.84
C ALA A 205 12.24 6.87 -17.26
N THR A 206 12.53 7.93 -18.01
CA THR A 206 13.15 7.84 -19.34
C THR A 206 14.52 8.49 -19.38
N ALA A 207 14.82 9.33 -18.39
CA ALA A 207 16.11 9.95 -18.16
C ALA A 207 16.41 9.95 -16.65
N PHE A 208 17.68 10.10 -16.28
CA PHE A 208 18.07 10.16 -14.88
C PHE A 208 19.41 10.85 -14.65
N VAL A 209 19.62 11.30 -13.42
CA VAL A 209 20.87 11.86 -12.91
C VAL A 209 21.29 11.08 -11.67
N ILE A 210 22.58 10.89 -11.47
CA ILE A 210 23.13 10.33 -10.22
C ILE A 210 23.99 11.38 -9.56
N ALA A 211 23.99 11.39 -8.23
CA ALA A 211 24.94 12.16 -7.46
C ALA A 211 25.50 11.33 -6.30
N HIS A 212 26.79 11.48 -6.04
CA HIS A 212 27.40 11.04 -4.79
C HIS A 212 28.13 12.19 -4.11
N ASN A 213 28.32 12.07 -2.80
CA ASN A 213 29.10 13.05 -2.05
C ASN A 213 30.48 12.51 -1.68
N HIS A 214 31.46 13.40 -1.63
CA HIS A 214 32.77 13.11 -1.04
C HIS A 214 32.86 13.76 0.34
N PRO A 215 32.82 13.00 1.44
CA PRO A 215 32.99 13.55 2.80
C PRO A 215 34.30 14.33 2.99
N SER A 216 35.31 14.00 2.18
CA SER A 216 36.61 14.69 2.18
C SER A 216 36.59 16.12 1.62
N GLY A 217 35.48 16.55 1.00
CA GLY A 217 35.35 17.85 0.35
C GLY A 217 36.05 17.96 -1.01
N LYS A 218 36.61 16.87 -1.55
CA LYS A 218 37.22 16.85 -2.88
C LYS A 218 36.14 16.69 -3.95
N LEU A 219 36.23 17.49 -5.01
CA LEU A 219 35.30 17.42 -6.15
C LEU A 219 35.80 16.54 -7.30
N HIS A 220 37.09 16.21 -7.32
CA HIS A 220 37.65 15.43 -8.41
C HIS A 220 37.25 13.95 -8.30
N PRO A 221 36.77 13.33 -9.39
CA PRO A 221 36.38 11.94 -9.38
C PRO A 221 37.60 11.03 -9.17
N SER A 222 37.40 9.96 -8.40
CA SER A 222 38.30 8.83 -8.32
C SER A 222 38.24 7.96 -9.59
N ASN A 223 39.18 7.02 -9.73
CA ASN A 223 39.13 6.06 -10.84
C ASN A 223 37.91 5.14 -10.73
N GLU A 224 37.50 4.85 -9.50
CA GLU A 224 36.31 4.09 -9.15
C GLU A 224 35.04 4.82 -9.60
N ASP A 225 34.95 6.14 -9.36
CA ASP A 225 33.82 6.97 -9.81
C ASP A 225 33.70 6.94 -11.34
N ILE A 226 34.82 7.13 -12.04
CA ILE A 226 34.85 7.09 -13.51
C ILE A 226 34.43 5.71 -14.04
N LYS A 227 34.90 4.64 -13.40
CA LYS A 227 34.52 3.27 -13.78
C LYS A 227 33.04 3.03 -13.55
N LEU A 228 32.49 3.49 -12.42
CA LEU A 228 31.08 3.42 -12.09
C LEU A 228 30.23 4.17 -13.12
N THR A 229 30.58 5.43 -13.46
CA THR A 229 29.90 6.22 -14.49
C THR A 229 29.80 5.46 -15.81
N ARG A 230 30.93 4.88 -16.27
CA ARG A 230 30.96 4.13 -17.54
C ARG A 230 30.11 2.87 -17.50
N ASN A 231 30.08 2.16 -16.38
CA ASN A 231 29.25 0.96 -16.23
C ASN A 231 27.76 1.32 -16.27
N ILE A 232 27.36 2.33 -15.49
CA ILE A 232 25.99 2.82 -15.45
C ILE A 232 25.57 3.31 -16.83
N LYS A 233 26.44 4.04 -17.54
CA LYS A 233 26.19 4.50 -18.91
C LYS A 233 25.87 3.34 -19.86
N LYS A 234 26.68 2.28 -19.84
CA LYS A 234 26.43 1.07 -20.65
C LYS A 234 25.09 0.42 -20.31
N CYS A 235 24.75 0.32 -19.03
CA CYS A 235 23.45 -0.20 -18.60
C CYS A 235 22.30 0.71 -19.07
N ALA A 236 22.45 2.03 -18.99
CA ALA A 236 21.46 2.99 -19.45
C ALA A 236 21.19 2.86 -20.95
N ASP A 237 22.25 2.67 -21.75
CA ASP A 237 22.14 2.46 -23.20
C ASP A 237 21.35 1.18 -23.54
N ILE A 238 21.61 0.09 -22.80
CA ILE A 238 20.85 -1.18 -22.94
C ILE A 238 19.37 -0.95 -22.61
N MET A 239 19.11 -0.21 -21.53
CA MET A 239 17.76 0.10 -21.05
C MET A 239 17.06 1.20 -21.86
N ARG A 240 17.76 1.82 -22.83
CA ARG A 240 17.29 2.97 -23.62
C ARG A 240 16.85 4.16 -22.76
N MET A 241 17.62 4.44 -21.71
CA MET A 241 17.41 5.56 -20.81
C MET A 241 18.53 6.59 -20.99
N ALA A 242 18.20 7.87 -20.93
CA ALA A 242 19.21 8.92 -20.97
C ALA A 242 19.86 9.07 -19.58
N PHE A 243 21.12 8.66 -19.45
CA PHE A 243 21.94 9.03 -18.31
C PHE A 243 22.45 10.46 -18.54
N VAL A 244 21.81 11.43 -17.88
CA VAL A 244 21.97 12.86 -18.17
C VAL A 244 23.26 13.40 -17.58
N ASP A 245 23.54 13.08 -16.32
CA ASP A 245 24.77 13.50 -15.66
C ASP A 245 25.10 12.61 -14.46
N HIS A 246 26.36 12.64 -14.07
CA HIS A 246 26.85 12.16 -12.79
C HIS A 246 27.47 13.33 -12.05
N LEU A 247 26.97 13.62 -10.84
CA LEU A 247 27.44 14.73 -10.03
C LEU A 247 28.24 14.26 -8.82
N ILE A 248 29.30 14.98 -8.49
CA ILE A 248 29.96 14.88 -7.18
C ILE A 248 29.63 16.15 -6.40
N ILE A 249 29.11 15.99 -5.19
CA ILE A 249 28.65 17.11 -4.34
C ILE A 249 29.48 17.12 -3.04
N THR A 250 29.75 18.31 -2.50
CA THR A 250 30.39 18.49 -1.19
C THR A 250 29.47 19.25 -0.23
N GLY A 251 29.85 19.32 1.06
CA GLY A 251 29.07 20.02 2.09
C GLY A 251 28.93 21.53 1.85
N ASP A 252 29.88 22.12 1.12
CA ASP A 252 29.82 23.52 0.70
C ASP A 252 28.74 23.72 -0.36
N LYS A 253 27.74 24.55 -0.04
CA LYS A 253 26.69 24.94 -0.99
C LYS A 253 27.35 25.61 -2.19
N GLU A 254 26.96 25.18 -3.40
CA GLU A 254 27.46 25.63 -4.71
C GLU A 254 28.71 24.91 -5.26
N CYS A 255 29.32 24.00 -4.51
CA CYS A 255 30.45 23.21 -4.98
C CYS A 255 29.99 21.84 -5.52
N TYR A 256 30.01 21.66 -6.85
CA TYR A 256 29.77 20.37 -7.48
C TYR A 256 30.72 20.13 -8.67
N TYR A 257 30.89 18.85 -9.01
CA TYR A 257 31.54 18.39 -10.24
C TYR A 257 30.49 17.73 -11.13
N SER A 258 30.43 18.12 -12.40
CA SER A 258 29.57 17.48 -13.41
C SER A 258 30.44 16.67 -14.37
N PHE A 259 30.16 15.37 -14.50
CA PHE A 259 30.81 14.53 -15.50
C PHE A 259 30.46 15.00 -16.92
N SER A 260 29.22 15.45 -17.15
CA SER A 260 28.78 15.97 -18.44
C SER A 260 29.58 17.21 -18.87
N ASP A 261 29.68 18.23 -17.99
CA ASP A 261 30.41 19.47 -18.30
C ASP A 261 31.91 19.23 -18.51
N ASN A 262 32.44 18.15 -17.93
CA ASN A 262 33.84 17.76 -18.07
C ASN A 262 34.09 16.74 -19.20
N GLY A 263 33.07 16.39 -20.00
CA GLY A 263 33.21 15.49 -21.15
C GLY A 263 33.48 14.03 -20.79
N GLN A 264 32.95 13.55 -19.66
CA GLN A 264 33.21 12.23 -19.10
C GLN A 264 31.98 11.29 -19.08
N MET A 265 30.90 11.65 -19.79
CA MET A 265 29.65 10.88 -19.92
C MET A 265 29.61 9.93 -21.14
#